data_AF-A0A418QF04-F1
#
_entry.id   AF-A0A418QF04-F1
#
_cell.length_a   1.000
_cell.length_b   1.000
_cell.length_c   1.000
_cell.angle_alpha   90.00
_cell.angle_beta   90.00
_cell.angle_gamma   90.00
#
_symmetry.space_group_name_H-M   'P 1'
#
loop_
_entity.id
_entity.type
_entity.pdbx_description
1 polymer ?
#
loop_
_entity_poly.entity_id
_entity_poly.type
_entity_poly.pdbx_seq_one_letter_code
_entity_poly.pdbx_strand_id
1 'polypeptide(L)'
;MTAWTDGVNLAPMTPIFTWITRCATCGQYYWLEDAQELPLDPERSFPPEVRPLTADEYLAAIDAGLADGPREFELKVWAWQRYNDAYRDRPLGTCAPPVTGRYRDLIEELRDFTPVTVNDHLFRAELTRALGLFSDAAKLLMEITGERSASYLPVMWARCAAHDPGVALVPGGRHPVWQDHDDR
;
A
#
# COMPACT_ATOMS: atom_id res chain seq x y z
N MET A 1 -15.68 -6.14 -5.56
CA MET A 1 -14.37 -5.53 -5.28
C MET A 1 -14.59 -4.49 -4.20
N THR A 2 -13.72 -4.47 -3.22
CA THR A 2 -13.79 -3.63 -2.03
C THR A 2 -12.58 -2.69 -2.09
N ALA A 3 -12.84 -1.41 -2.36
CA ALA A 3 -11.79 -0.40 -2.54
C ALA A 3 -11.50 0.36 -1.24
N TRP A 4 -10.24 0.69 -1.01
CA TRP A 4 -9.76 1.40 0.18
C TRP A 4 -9.06 2.71 -0.20
N THR A 5 -9.05 3.68 0.72
CA THR A 5 -8.44 5.00 0.49
C THR A 5 -6.93 4.97 0.26
N ASP A 6 -6.22 3.92 0.71
CA ASP A 6 -4.80 3.70 0.44
C ASP A 6 -4.52 2.95 -0.87
N GLY A 7 -5.56 2.76 -1.67
CA GLY A 7 -5.51 2.21 -3.01
C GLY A 7 -5.59 0.69 -3.10
N VAL A 8 -5.72 0.00 -1.97
CA VAL A 8 -5.97 -1.44 -1.96
C VAL A 8 -7.35 -1.74 -2.53
N ASN A 9 -7.41 -2.69 -3.46
CA ASN A 9 -8.64 -3.27 -3.97
C ASN A 9 -8.67 -4.77 -3.62
N LEU A 10 -9.61 -5.17 -2.76
CA LEU A 10 -9.81 -6.57 -2.42
C LEU A 10 -10.93 -7.15 -3.27
N ALA A 11 -10.63 -8.20 -4.03
CA ALA A 11 -11.63 -9.01 -4.72
C ALA A 11 -11.74 -10.36 -3.98
N PRO A 12 -12.93 -10.76 -3.49
CA PRO A 12 -13.09 -11.95 -2.64
C PRO A 12 -12.58 -13.26 -3.24
N MET A 13 -12.51 -13.32 -4.59
CA MET A 13 -12.12 -14.53 -5.33
C MET A 13 -10.71 -14.45 -5.92
N THR A 14 -10.01 -13.33 -5.76
CA THR A 14 -8.68 -13.13 -6.34
C THR A 14 -7.62 -13.49 -5.30
N PRO A 15 -6.73 -14.45 -5.58
CA PRO A 15 -5.62 -14.74 -4.69
C PRO A 15 -4.78 -13.49 -4.46
N ILE A 16 -4.30 -13.31 -3.22
CA ILE A 16 -3.31 -12.28 -2.94
C ILE A 16 -2.00 -12.73 -3.58
N PHE A 17 -1.66 -12.14 -4.72
CA PHE A 17 -0.38 -12.41 -5.37
C PHE A 17 0.75 -11.79 -4.55
N THR A 18 1.86 -12.51 -4.41
CA THR A 18 3.02 -12.07 -3.65
C THR A 18 4.19 -11.93 -4.61
N TRP A 19 4.66 -10.72 -4.87
CA TRP A 19 5.81 -10.49 -5.76
C TRP A 19 7.15 -10.72 -5.06
N ILE A 20 7.16 -10.60 -3.73
CA ILE A 20 8.36 -10.69 -2.90
C ILE A 20 8.07 -11.60 -1.73
N THR A 21 8.97 -12.52 -1.44
CA THR A 21 8.85 -13.44 -0.31
C THR A 21 10.16 -13.52 0.46
N ARG A 22 10.13 -14.26 1.57
CA ARG A 22 11.29 -14.56 2.41
C ARG A 22 11.55 -16.06 2.38
N CYS A 23 12.78 -16.43 2.05
CA CYS A 23 13.18 -17.84 2.08
C CYS A 23 13.12 -18.39 3.51
N ALA A 24 12.37 -19.47 3.71
CA ALA A 24 12.26 -20.12 5.02
C ALA A 24 13.60 -20.72 5.52
N THR A 25 14.53 -21.04 4.61
CA THR A 25 15.81 -21.67 4.95
C THR A 25 16.90 -20.65 5.30
N CYS A 26 17.16 -19.68 4.41
CA CYS A 26 18.26 -18.72 4.60
C CYS A 26 17.78 -17.35 5.12
N GLY A 27 16.47 -17.11 5.16
CA GLY A 27 15.89 -15.85 5.62
C GLY A 27 16.06 -14.67 4.64
N GLN A 28 16.67 -14.88 3.46
CA GLN A 28 16.84 -13.84 2.45
C GLN A 28 15.50 -13.46 1.81
N TYR A 29 15.32 -12.18 1.55
CA TYR A 29 14.22 -11.67 0.75
C TYR A 29 14.59 -11.70 -0.73
N TYR A 30 13.61 -12.01 -1.57
CA TYR A 30 13.81 -12.06 -3.02
C TYR A 30 12.49 -11.81 -3.75
N TRP A 31 12.61 -11.25 -4.95
CA TRP A 31 11.51 -11.16 -5.91
C TRP A 31 11.26 -12.54 -6.51
N LEU A 32 10.00 -12.98 -6.60
CA LEU A 32 9.66 -14.28 -7.16
C LEU A 32 10.08 -14.41 -8.64
N GLU A 33 10.04 -13.32 -9.39
CA GLU A 33 10.50 -13.28 -10.78
C GLU A 33 12.02 -13.47 -10.93
N ASP A 34 12.78 -13.12 -9.88
CA ASP A 34 14.23 -13.31 -9.82
C ASP A 34 14.59 -14.69 -9.23
N ALA A 35 13.60 -15.50 -8.85
CA ALA A 35 13.83 -16.81 -8.25
C ALA A 35 14.33 -17.80 -9.30
N GLN A 36 15.39 -18.54 -8.95
CA GLN A 36 15.89 -19.61 -9.80
C GLN A 36 14.99 -20.85 -9.67
N GLU A 37 14.47 -21.33 -10.80
CA GLU A 37 13.83 -22.64 -10.88
C GLU A 37 14.88 -23.74 -10.69
N LEU A 38 14.68 -24.55 -9.65
CA LEU A 38 15.46 -25.75 -9.41
C LEU A 38 14.68 -26.98 -9.91
N PRO A 39 15.37 -28.02 -10.40
CA PRO A 39 14.70 -29.27 -10.74
C PRO A 39 13.93 -29.81 -9.53
N LEU A 40 12.77 -30.40 -9.79
CA LEU A 40 11.98 -31.08 -8.78
C LEU A 40 12.84 -32.14 -8.09
N ASP A 41 13.09 -31.93 -6.80
CA ASP A 41 13.76 -32.91 -5.96
C ASP A 41 12.74 -33.98 -5.55
N PRO A 42 12.86 -35.23 -6.04
CA PRO A 42 11.90 -36.29 -5.74
C PRO A 42 11.88 -36.69 -4.25
N GLU A 43 12.90 -36.34 -3.46
CA GLU A 43 12.89 -36.54 -2.01
C GLU A 43 12.22 -35.39 -1.25
N ARG A 44 12.03 -34.24 -1.90
CA ARG A 44 11.39 -33.07 -1.31
C ARG A 44 9.88 -33.16 -1.48
N SER A 45 9.19 -33.52 -0.40
CA SER A 45 7.73 -33.78 -0.44
C SER A 45 6.88 -32.57 -0.82
N PHE A 46 7.39 -31.34 -0.66
CA PHE A 46 6.67 -30.11 -0.98
C PHE A 46 7.62 -29.02 -1.52
N PRO A 47 7.16 -28.16 -2.44
CA PRO A 47 7.90 -26.98 -2.86
C PRO A 47 8.12 -26.03 -1.66
N PRO A 48 9.13 -25.13 -1.72
CA PRO A 48 9.31 -24.09 -0.71
C PRO A 48 8.01 -23.30 -0.52
N GLU A 49 7.66 -23.02 0.73
CA GLU A 49 6.50 -22.19 1.03
C GLU A 49 6.72 -20.76 0.52
N VAL A 50 5.77 -20.29 -0.30
CA VAL A 50 5.69 -18.89 -0.72
C VAL A 50 4.52 -18.27 0.02
N ARG A 51 4.79 -17.22 0.79
CA ARG A 51 3.78 -16.49 1.54
C ARG A 51 3.96 -14.99 1.40
N PRO A 52 2.89 -14.20 1.57
CA PRO A 52 3.03 -12.76 1.67
C PRO A 52 3.94 -12.36 2.84
N LEU A 53 4.70 -11.30 2.65
CA LEU A 53 5.45 -10.66 3.73
C LEU A 53 4.49 -9.93 4.68
N THR A 54 4.86 -9.92 5.96
CA THR A 54 4.27 -9.02 6.95
C THR A 54 4.73 -7.58 6.71
N ALA A 55 4.05 -6.61 7.31
CA ALA A 55 4.43 -5.20 7.21
C ALA A 55 5.88 -4.95 7.69
N ASP A 56 6.33 -5.64 8.75
CA ASP A 56 7.70 -5.49 9.28
C ASP A 56 8.74 -6.15 8.36
N GLU A 57 8.38 -7.28 7.74
CA GLU A 57 9.25 -7.94 6.77
C GLU A 57 9.44 -7.12 5.50
N TYR A 58 8.43 -6.36 5.08
CA TYR A 58 8.58 -5.38 4.00
C TYR A 58 9.58 -4.29 4.37
N LEU A 59 9.52 -3.74 5.59
CA LEU A 59 10.50 -2.76 6.05
C LEU A 59 11.92 -3.35 6.08
N ALA A 60 12.06 -4.56 6.61
CA ALA A 60 13.35 -5.25 6.64
C ALA A 60 13.90 -5.53 5.23
N ALA A 61 13.03 -5.84 4.26
CA ALA A 61 13.42 -6.01 2.86
C ALA A 61 13.89 -4.70 2.22
N ILE A 62 13.20 -3.58 2.49
CA ILE A 62 13.61 -2.25 2.04
C ILE A 62 14.96 -1.87 2.65
N ASP A 63 15.13 -2.04 3.96
CA ASP A 63 16.37 -1.70 4.67
C ASP A 63 17.55 -2.60 4.23
N ALA A 64 17.27 -3.81 3.73
CA ALA A 64 18.25 -4.71 3.13
C ALA A 64 18.63 -4.33 1.68
N GLY A 65 18.02 -3.29 1.10
CA GLY A 65 18.30 -2.83 -0.26
C GLY A 65 17.79 -3.76 -1.34
N LEU A 66 16.67 -4.46 -1.10
CA LEU A 66 16.11 -5.43 -2.05
C LEU A 66 15.68 -4.81 -3.39
N ALA A 67 15.55 -3.49 -3.46
CA ALA A 67 15.15 -2.80 -4.66
C ALA A 67 15.74 -1.42 -4.77
N ASP A 68 15.82 -0.95 -6.01
CA ASP A 68 16.13 0.41 -6.40
C ASP A 68 15.04 0.97 -7.34
N GLY A 69 14.97 2.30 -7.42
CA GLY A 69 14.11 3.00 -8.39
C GLY A 69 12.61 2.61 -8.28
N PRO A 70 11.96 2.18 -9.38
CA PRO A 70 10.53 1.86 -9.37
C PRO A 70 10.15 0.72 -8.40
N ARG A 71 11.00 -0.31 -8.28
CA ARG A 71 10.75 -1.44 -7.38
C ARG A 71 10.77 -1.02 -5.91
N GLU A 72 11.61 -0.05 -5.55
CA GLU A 72 11.68 0.51 -4.20
C GLU A 72 10.37 1.24 -3.85
N PHE A 73 9.83 2.03 -4.79
CA PHE A 73 8.56 2.71 -4.60
C PHE A 73 7.42 1.71 -4.35
N GLU A 74 7.28 0.68 -5.19
CA GLU A 74 6.24 -0.35 -5.03
C GLU A 74 6.35 -1.08 -3.68
N LEU A 75 7.57 -1.46 -3.30
CA LEU A 75 7.86 -2.06 -1.99
C LEU A 75 7.37 -1.19 -0.84
N LYS A 76 7.66 0.11 -0.89
CA LYS A 76 7.24 1.06 0.13
C LYS A 76 5.72 1.19 0.17
N VAL A 77 5.05 1.25 -0.99
CA VAL A 77 3.58 1.26 -1.07
C VAL A 77 3.00 0.00 -0.44
N TRP A 78 3.53 -1.18 -0.76
CA TRP A 78 3.06 -2.44 -0.16
C TRP A 78 3.32 -2.52 1.34
N ALA A 79 4.48 -2.05 1.81
CA ALA A 79 4.79 -1.96 3.23
C ALA A 79 3.74 -1.14 3.99
N TRP A 80 3.39 0.03 3.44
CA TRP A 80 2.36 0.91 4.01
C TRP A 80 0.96 0.29 3.95
N GLN A 81 0.59 -0.32 2.82
CA GLN A 81 -0.70 -0.99 2.68
C GLN A 81 -0.85 -2.19 3.64
N ARG A 82 0.24 -2.93 3.88
CA ARG A 82 0.29 -4.02 4.87
C ARG A 82 0.22 -3.52 6.29
N TYR A 83 0.88 -2.41 6.61
CA TYR A 83 0.68 -1.74 7.89
C TYR A 83 -0.80 -1.39 8.11
N ASN A 84 -1.49 -0.98 7.04
CA ASN A 84 -2.90 -0.63 7.09
C ASN A 84 -3.87 -1.82 7.24
N ASP A 85 -3.43 -3.08 7.01
CA ASP A 85 -4.29 -4.27 7.16
C ASP A 85 -4.92 -4.32 8.56
N ALA A 86 -4.16 -3.94 9.60
CA ALA A 86 -4.62 -3.90 10.98
C ALA A 86 -5.78 -2.92 11.24
N TYR A 87 -6.01 -1.97 10.35
CA TYR A 87 -7.03 -0.92 10.50
C TYR A 87 -8.22 -1.09 9.56
N ARG A 88 -8.23 -2.12 8.69
CA ARG A 88 -9.35 -2.37 7.77
C ARG A 88 -10.59 -2.90 8.50
N ASP A 89 -10.41 -3.73 9.51
CA ASP A 89 -11.52 -4.33 10.27
C ASP A 89 -11.91 -3.53 11.53
N ARG A 90 -11.46 -2.27 11.64
CA ARG A 90 -11.75 -1.45 12.82
C ARG A 90 -13.23 -1.07 12.92
N PRO A 91 -13.80 -0.99 14.13
CA PRO A 91 -15.18 -0.54 14.31
C PRO A 91 -15.40 0.88 13.76
N LEU A 92 -16.58 1.10 13.18
CA LEU A 92 -17.00 2.42 12.72
C LEU A 92 -16.96 3.42 13.88
N GLY A 93 -16.44 4.62 13.63
CA GLY A 93 -16.32 5.68 14.62
C GLY A 93 -15.06 5.61 15.49
N THR A 94 -14.22 4.58 15.34
CA THR A 94 -12.91 4.52 16.01
C THR A 94 -11.83 5.20 15.16
N CYS A 95 -11.14 6.17 15.76
CA CYS A 95 -9.98 6.81 15.16
C CYS A 95 -8.78 5.85 15.24
N ALA A 96 -7.98 5.77 14.17
CA ALA A 96 -6.74 5.02 14.23
C ALA A 96 -5.70 5.78 15.07
N PRO A 97 -4.79 5.08 15.76
CA PRO A 97 -3.68 5.74 16.41
C PRO A 97 -2.80 6.47 15.38
N PRO A 98 -2.12 7.56 15.76
CA PRO A 98 -1.11 8.17 14.91
C PRO A 98 -0.02 7.17 14.52
N VAL A 99 0.45 7.25 13.28
CA VAL A 99 1.60 6.46 12.84
C VAL A 99 2.88 6.96 13.49
N THR A 100 3.75 6.05 13.95
CA THR A 100 4.98 6.37 14.66
C THR A 100 6.15 5.50 14.20
N GLY A 101 7.37 5.87 14.59
CA GLY A 101 8.59 5.11 14.30
C GLY A 101 8.85 4.95 12.80
N ARG A 102 9.42 3.81 12.42
CA ARG A 102 9.85 3.53 11.04
C ARG A 102 8.74 3.66 10.01
N TYR A 103 7.48 3.36 10.37
CA TYR A 103 6.34 3.53 9.47
C TYR A 103 6.01 5.00 9.19
N ARG A 104 6.23 5.89 10.17
CA ARG A 104 6.10 7.33 9.94
C ARG A 104 7.15 7.79 8.93
N ASP A 105 8.40 7.36 9.13
CA ASP A 105 9.51 7.69 8.23
C ASP A 105 9.25 7.17 6.81
N LEU A 106 8.77 5.92 6.69
CA LEU A 106 8.37 5.31 5.41
C LEU A 106 7.32 6.17 4.68
N ILE A 107 6.28 6.63 5.38
CA ILE A 107 5.21 7.43 4.78
C ILE A 107 5.74 8.82 4.37
N GLU A 108 6.64 9.41 5.14
CA GLU A 108 7.32 10.66 4.76
C GLU A 108 8.15 10.46 3.49
N GLU A 109 8.96 9.40 3.42
CA GLU A 109 9.73 9.04 2.22
C GLU A 109 8.82 8.84 0.99
N LEU A 110 7.73 8.07 1.13
CA LEU A 110 6.75 7.86 0.06
C LEU A 110 6.13 9.17 -0.41
N ARG A 111 5.73 10.03 0.52
CA ARG A 111 5.09 11.31 0.19
C ARG A 111 6.05 12.19 -0.59
N ASP A 112 7.31 12.21 -0.20
CA ASP A 112 8.32 13.05 -0.83
C ASP A 112 8.76 12.50 -2.19
N PHE A 113 8.73 11.18 -2.37
CA PHE A 113 8.97 10.51 -3.65
C PHE A 113 7.81 10.68 -4.65
N THR A 114 6.57 10.77 -4.16
CA THR A 114 5.37 10.85 -5.03
C THR A 114 5.33 12.18 -5.80
N PRO A 115 5.34 12.16 -7.15
CA PRO A 115 5.24 13.38 -7.95
C PRO A 115 3.97 14.18 -7.64
N VAL A 116 4.02 15.49 -7.82
CA VAL A 116 2.86 16.38 -7.67
C VAL A 116 2.17 16.50 -9.03
N THR A 117 1.53 15.41 -9.48
CA THR A 117 0.62 15.45 -10.64
C THR A 117 -0.83 15.38 -10.16
N VAL A 118 -1.78 15.86 -10.98
CA VAL A 118 -3.21 15.82 -10.65
C VAL A 118 -3.71 14.40 -10.35
N ASN A 119 -3.10 13.38 -10.96
CA ASN A 119 -3.43 11.98 -10.70
C ASN A 119 -2.87 11.46 -9.37
N ASP A 120 -1.76 12.06 -8.90
CA ASP A 120 -1.05 11.66 -7.68
C ASP A 120 -1.51 12.43 -6.43
N HIS A 121 -2.26 13.52 -6.60
CA HIS A 121 -2.79 14.31 -5.48
C HIS A 121 -3.65 13.49 -4.53
N LEU A 122 -4.37 12.48 -5.03
CA LEU A 122 -5.16 11.59 -4.18
C LEU A 122 -4.27 10.77 -3.25
N PHE A 123 -3.24 10.14 -3.80
CA PHE A 123 -2.29 9.33 -3.06
C PHE A 123 -1.49 10.19 -2.08
N ARG A 124 -1.00 11.35 -2.52
CA ARG A 124 -0.27 12.30 -1.66
C ARG A 124 -1.14 12.85 -0.53
N ALA A 125 -2.42 13.14 -0.80
CA ALA A 125 -3.36 13.56 0.24
C ALA A 125 -3.55 12.47 1.29
N GLU A 126 -3.64 11.21 0.87
CA GLU A 126 -3.78 10.08 1.78
C GLU A 126 -2.54 9.87 2.66
N LEU A 127 -1.34 9.93 2.08
CA LEU A 127 -0.08 9.87 2.86
C LEU A 127 0.02 11.05 3.84
N THR A 128 -0.33 12.25 3.40
CA THR A 128 -0.33 13.47 4.22
C THR A 128 -1.33 13.35 5.39
N ARG A 129 -2.51 12.77 5.13
CA ARG A 129 -3.52 12.47 6.17
C ARG A 129 -3.03 11.42 7.16
N ALA A 130 -2.38 10.36 6.69
CA ALA A 130 -1.82 9.31 7.54
C ALA A 130 -0.75 9.86 8.52
N LEU A 131 -0.01 10.90 8.12
CA LEU A 131 0.94 11.63 8.97
C LEU A 131 0.28 12.61 9.96
N GLY A 132 -1.05 12.71 9.97
CA GLY A 132 -1.79 13.64 10.82
C GLY A 132 -1.83 15.08 10.30
N LEU A 133 -1.38 15.33 9.08
CA LEU A 133 -1.34 16.68 8.47
C LEU A 133 -2.67 16.97 7.75
N PHE A 134 -3.77 16.92 8.50
CA PHE A 134 -5.13 16.93 7.93
C PHE A 134 -5.46 18.19 7.11
N SER A 135 -5.01 19.36 7.56
CA SER A 135 -5.23 20.62 6.84
C SER A 135 -4.51 20.67 5.50
N ASP A 136 -3.34 20.03 5.39
CA ASP A 136 -2.58 19.99 4.13
C ASP A 136 -3.14 18.91 3.20
N ALA A 137 -3.56 17.76 3.74
CA ALA A 137 -4.30 16.76 2.98
C ALA A 137 -5.58 17.38 2.37
N ALA A 138 -6.33 18.15 3.15
CA ALA A 138 -7.51 18.87 2.67
C ALA A 138 -7.22 19.80 1.48
N LYS A 139 -6.12 20.58 1.53
CA LYS A 139 -5.73 21.46 0.41
C LYS A 139 -5.46 20.65 -0.86
N LEU A 140 -4.73 19.55 -0.76
CA LEU A 140 -4.47 18.66 -1.90
C LEU A 140 -5.76 18.10 -2.49
N LEU A 141 -6.74 17.72 -1.65
CA LEU A 141 -8.05 17.24 -2.11
C LEU A 141 -8.85 18.30 -2.89
N MET A 142 -8.66 19.59 -2.61
CA MET A 142 -9.32 20.68 -3.36
C MET A 142 -8.78 20.83 -4.79
N GLU A 143 -7.54 20.40 -5.03
CA GLU A 143 -6.88 20.51 -6.33
C GLU A 143 -7.22 19.34 -7.26
N ILE A 144 -7.83 18.27 -6.74
CA ILE A 144 -8.25 17.11 -7.52
C ILE A 144 -9.46 17.49 -8.37
N THR A 145 -9.29 17.38 -9.68
CA THR A 145 -10.36 17.57 -10.67
C THR A 145 -10.56 16.28 -11.46
N GLY A 146 -11.81 15.98 -11.81
CA GLY A 146 -12.15 14.81 -12.64
C GLY A 146 -12.98 13.74 -11.93
N GLU A 147 -13.74 13.00 -12.73
CA GLU A 147 -14.76 12.06 -12.26
C GLU A 147 -14.18 10.78 -11.63
N ARG A 148 -12.96 10.38 -12.05
CA ARG A 148 -12.33 9.13 -11.59
C ARG A 148 -12.13 9.08 -10.07
N SER A 149 -11.89 10.22 -9.44
CA SER A 149 -11.66 10.33 -7.98
C SER A 149 -12.93 10.69 -7.20
N ALA A 150 -14.07 10.90 -7.86
CA ALA A 150 -15.29 11.42 -7.23
C ALA A 150 -15.82 10.56 -6.08
N SER A 151 -15.61 9.24 -6.14
CA SER A 151 -16.02 8.32 -5.06
C SER A 151 -15.12 8.39 -3.82
N TYR A 152 -13.86 8.79 -3.99
CA TYR A 152 -12.87 8.87 -2.89
C TYR A 152 -12.99 10.18 -2.11
N LEU A 153 -13.23 11.30 -2.82
CA LEU A 153 -13.19 12.63 -2.20
C LEU A 153 -14.12 12.76 -0.97
N PRO A 154 -15.40 12.36 -1.00
CA PRO A 154 -16.27 12.50 0.17
C PRO A 154 -15.75 11.72 1.39
N VAL A 155 -15.20 10.53 1.15
CA VAL A 155 -14.65 9.66 2.22
C VAL A 155 -13.41 10.31 2.83
N MET A 156 -12.47 10.76 2.00
CA MET A 156 -11.23 11.38 2.47
C MET A 156 -11.48 12.72 3.18
N TRP A 157 -12.41 13.54 2.67
CA TRP A 157 -12.84 14.78 3.32
C TRP A 157 -13.41 14.54 4.71
N ALA A 158 -14.32 13.56 4.85
CA ALA A 158 -14.91 13.22 6.14
C ALA A 158 -13.84 12.78 7.15
N ARG A 159 -12.82 12.05 6.71
CA ARG A 159 -11.70 11.60 7.58
C ARG A 159 -10.78 12.74 7.98
N CYS A 160 -10.49 13.67 7.06
CA CYS A 160 -9.73 14.88 7.40
C CYS A 160 -10.47 15.71 8.45
N ALA A 161 -11.78 15.90 8.31
CA ALA A 161 -12.60 16.62 9.29
C ALA A 161 -12.63 15.91 10.67
N ALA A 162 -12.64 14.58 10.67
CA ALA A 162 -12.61 13.75 11.87
C ALA A 162 -11.22 13.62 12.51
N HIS A 163 -10.15 14.19 11.90
CA HIS A 163 -8.76 13.99 12.32
C HIS A 163 -8.38 12.52 12.46
N ASP A 164 -8.93 11.68 11.57
CA ASP A 164 -8.65 10.24 11.56
C ASP A 164 -7.52 9.95 10.58
N PRO A 165 -6.39 9.35 10.99
CA PRO A 165 -5.29 8.99 10.09
C PRO A 165 -5.47 7.61 9.44
N GLY A 166 -6.42 6.79 9.90
CA GLY A 166 -6.57 5.40 9.44
C GLY A 166 -7.28 5.29 8.09
N VAL A 167 -7.03 4.21 7.36
CA VAL A 167 -7.68 3.95 6.05
C VAL A 167 -9.17 3.70 6.18
N ALA A 168 -9.90 3.90 5.09
CA ALA A 168 -11.35 3.71 5.04
C ALA A 168 -11.81 3.01 3.77
N LEU A 169 -12.94 2.30 3.88
CA LEU A 169 -13.65 1.73 2.74
C LEU A 169 -14.21 2.87 1.86
N VAL A 170 -14.11 2.70 0.54
CA VAL A 170 -14.68 3.60 -0.47
C VAL A 170 -15.94 2.96 -1.07
N PRO A 171 -17.15 3.41 -0.69
CA PRO A 171 -18.40 2.82 -1.17
C PRO A 171 -18.53 2.94 -2.69
N GLY A 172 -18.71 1.81 -3.38
CA GLY A 172 -18.83 1.78 -4.84
C GLY A 172 -17.54 2.20 -5.59
N GLY A 173 -16.43 2.36 -4.88
CA GLY A 173 -15.17 2.82 -5.45
C GLY A 173 -14.56 1.80 -6.41
N ARG A 174 -13.99 2.31 -7.51
CA ARG A 174 -12.96 1.62 -8.31
C ARG A 174 -11.71 2.50 -8.25
N HIS A 175 -10.54 1.93 -8.01
CA HIS A 175 -9.33 2.74 -7.86
C HIS A 175 -8.96 3.46 -9.16
N PRO A 176 -8.67 4.77 -9.12
CA PRO A 176 -8.48 5.57 -10.33
C PRO A 176 -7.12 5.41 -11.02
N VAL A 177 -6.11 4.81 -10.37
CA VAL A 177 -4.69 4.96 -10.80
C VAL A 177 -4.03 3.69 -11.36
N TRP A 178 -4.59 2.48 -11.20
CA TRP A 178 -3.86 1.23 -11.54
C TRP A 178 -4.38 0.50 -12.78
N GLN A 179 -4.77 1.20 -13.84
CA GLN A 179 -5.25 0.58 -15.09
C GLN A 179 -4.31 0.72 -16.31
N ASP A 180 -3.21 1.48 -16.23
CA ASP A 180 -2.44 1.85 -17.44
C ASP A 180 -1.04 1.21 -17.53
N HIS A 181 -0.79 0.06 -16.88
CA HIS A 181 0.44 -0.71 -17.11
C HIS A 181 0.28 -1.91 -18.05
N ASP A 182 -0.94 -2.18 -18.56
CA ASP A 182 -1.22 -3.31 -19.46
C ASP A 182 -1.16 -2.98 -20.97
N ASP A 183 -0.83 -1.75 -21.35
CA ASP A 183 -0.67 -1.35 -22.76
C ASP A 183 0.79 -0.95 -23.07
N ARG A 184 1.71 -1.94 -23.07
CA ARG A 184 2.99 -1.86 -23.81
C ARG A 184 3.39 -3.20 -24.41
#